data_AF-A0A820AVL5-F1
#
_entry.id   AF-A0A820AVL5-F1
#
_cell.length_a   1.000
_cell.length_b   1.000
_cell.length_c   1.000
_cell.angle_alpha   90.00
_cell.angle_beta   90.00
_cell.angle_gamma   90.00
#
_symmetry.space_group_name_H-M   'P 1'
#
loop_
_entity.id
_entity.type
_entity.pdbx_description
1 polymer ?
#
loop_
_entity_poly.entity_id
_entity_poly.type
_entity_poly.pdbx_seq_one_letter_code
_entity_poly.pdbx_strand_id
1 'polypeptide(L)'
;ELDVIRSQIQKIVGLTIWTNLTPERREYEFEKTPKFRKLWKLICKKDEKLENEELQTTIFERTFLRKLAEKFLQLIENIQSINNTDQYPFETVIYTERFLELFTDIIVQLPTRRFFNIVLDNINFVIRCFLSPFIKSLIKNNENMDIEFIQTSIRKKIQTENGEEEIEQQATTKTTNLFHKMLTNFKFYSNFEINDTTGETLTQNEMMEKHYEKVLQLQKAIFKHFRDEMPTFPLQNIQTIDKREILNDEFDKLSDEQLKSISLSLQPPIQINNRELLIEVLISEHEKIQSHLEVRLIQ
;
A
#
# COMPACT_ATOMS: atom_id res chain seq x y z
N GLU A 1 18.17 19.04 14.11
CA GLU A 1 18.06 17.57 14.31
C GLU A 1 18.97 17.16 15.46
N LEU A 2 18.50 16.28 16.36
CA LEU A 2 19.28 15.80 17.51
C LEU A 2 19.98 14.50 17.14
N ASP A 3 21.32 14.47 17.16
CA ASP A 3 22.11 13.30 16.73
C ASP A 3 21.79 12.03 17.54
N VAL A 4 21.49 12.20 18.83
CA VAL A 4 21.07 11.10 19.70
C VAL A 4 19.81 10.42 19.15
N ILE A 5 18.81 11.19 18.71
CA ILE A 5 17.58 10.65 18.13
C ILE A 5 17.89 10.00 16.78
N ARG A 6 18.67 10.67 15.93
CA ARG A 6 19.05 10.15 14.60
C ARG A 6 19.69 8.77 14.70
N SER A 7 20.58 8.57 15.69
CA SER A 7 21.26 7.29 15.90
C SER A 7 20.31 6.13 16.23
N GLN A 8 19.20 6.40 16.91
CA GLN A 8 18.20 5.37 17.23
C GLN A 8 17.27 5.11 16.04
N ILE A 9 16.81 6.17 15.37
CA ILE A 9 15.93 6.05 14.20
C ILE A 9 16.61 5.30 13.06
N GLN A 10 17.91 5.54 12.82
CA GLN A 10 18.64 4.89 11.73
C GLN A 10 18.63 3.35 11.83
N LYS A 11 18.51 2.79 13.03
CA LYS A 11 18.44 1.34 13.24
C LYS A 11 17.13 0.72 12.74
N ILE A 12 16.05 1.50 12.75
CA ILE A 12 14.69 1.07 12.39
C ILE A 12 14.26 1.52 10.98
N VAL A 13 15.02 2.39 10.30
CA VAL A 13 14.73 2.82 8.90
C VAL A 13 15.84 2.50 7.90
N GLY A 14 17.00 2.03 8.36
CA GLY A 14 18.15 1.74 7.50
C GLY A 14 18.00 0.48 6.63
N LEU A 15 18.97 0.24 5.74
CA LEU A 15 18.99 -0.94 4.84
C LEU A 15 18.80 -2.28 5.58
N THR A 16 19.18 -2.35 6.85
CA THR A 16 19.02 -3.51 7.73
C THR A 16 17.57 -4.00 7.85
N ILE A 17 16.57 -3.14 7.64
CA ILE A 17 15.16 -3.54 7.66
C ILE A 17 14.75 -4.40 6.46
N TRP A 18 15.56 -4.49 5.40
CA TRP A 18 15.31 -5.43 4.31
C TRP A 18 15.43 -6.90 4.72
N THR A 19 15.77 -7.18 5.97
CA THR A 19 15.59 -8.50 6.60
C THR A 19 14.14 -8.95 6.54
N ASN A 20 13.18 -8.01 6.52
CA ASN A 20 11.73 -8.28 6.41
C ASN A 20 11.26 -8.61 4.98
N LEU A 21 12.12 -8.51 3.96
CA LEU A 21 11.78 -8.82 2.57
C LEU A 21 12.05 -10.30 2.28
N THR A 22 11.35 -10.86 1.29
CA THR A 22 11.68 -12.19 0.76
C THR A 22 13.06 -12.15 0.07
N PRO A 23 13.79 -13.27 0.01
CA PRO A 23 15.07 -13.34 -0.71
C PRO A 23 14.97 -12.87 -2.16
N GLU A 24 13.90 -13.25 -2.85
CA GLU A 24 13.63 -12.91 -4.24
C GLU A 24 13.37 -11.42 -4.41
N ARG A 25 12.58 -10.83 -3.50
CA ARG A 25 12.35 -9.38 -3.51
C ARG A 25 13.63 -8.60 -3.26
N ARG A 26 14.46 -9.03 -2.29
CA ARG A 26 15.77 -8.39 -2.04
C ARG A 26 16.67 -8.43 -3.27
N GLU A 27 16.73 -9.59 -3.93
CA GLU A 27 17.58 -9.77 -5.10
C GLU A 27 17.17 -8.83 -6.24
N TYR A 28 15.86 -8.71 -6.48
CA TYR A 28 15.29 -7.75 -7.43
C TYR A 28 15.70 -6.30 -7.12
N GLU A 29 15.65 -5.88 -5.85
CA GLU A 29 16.10 -4.53 -5.47
C GLU A 29 17.63 -4.35 -5.60
N PHE A 30 18.41 -5.42 -5.40
CA PHE A 30 19.86 -5.40 -5.59
C PHE A 30 20.28 -5.33 -7.05
N GLU A 31 19.49 -5.86 -7.97
CA GLU A 31 19.74 -5.72 -9.41
C GLU A 31 19.58 -4.28 -9.86
N LYS A 32 18.55 -3.58 -9.35
CA LYS A 32 18.35 -2.14 -9.57
C LYS A 32 19.49 -1.30 -8.99
N THR A 33 19.94 -1.63 -7.78
CA THR A 33 21.03 -0.91 -7.10
C THR A 33 22.11 -1.87 -6.56
N PRO A 34 23.09 -2.25 -7.40
CA PRO A 34 24.13 -3.24 -7.03
C PRO A 34 25.00 -2.85 -5.82
N LYS A 35 25.08 -1.56 -5.50
CA LYS A 35 25.79 -1.06 -4.31
C LYS A 35 25.21 -1.63 -3.01
N PHE A 36 23.89 -1.80 -2.93
CA PHE A 36 23.23 -2.33 -1.73
C PHE A 36 23.59 -3.79 -1.45
N ARG A 37 23.83 -4.60 -2.50
CA ARG A 37 24.30 -5.98 -2.34
C ARG A 37 25.61 -6.09 -1.57
N LYS A 38 26.56 -5.19 -1.86
CA LYS A 38 27.87 -5.17 -1.16
C LYS A 38 27.69 -4.80 0.31
N LEU A 39 26.86 -3.79 0.59
CA LEU A 39 26.54 -3.37 1.97
C LEU A 39 25.81 -4.46 2.73
N TRP A 40 24.86 -5.15 2.09
CA TRP A 40 24.11 -6.26 2.67
C TRP A 40 25.04 -7.40 3.11
N LYS A 41 26.01 -7.78 2.28
CA LYS A 41 27.03 -8.79 2.64
C LYS A 41 27.83 -8.38 3.88
N LEU A 42 28.12 -7.10 4.06
CA LEU A 42 28.82 -6.60 5.26
C LEU A 42 27.93 -6.65 6.50
N ILE A 43 26.64 -6.33 6.35
CA ILE A 43 25.65 -6.46 7.43
C ILE A 43 25.58 -7.92 7.91
N CYS A 44 25.42 -8.88 7.00
CA CYS A 44 25.37 -10.31 7.36
C CYS A 44 26.65 -10.78 8.07
N LYS A 45 27.83 -10.39 7.58
CA LYS A 45 29.11 -10.71 8.23
C LYS A 45 29.28 -10.09 9.61
N LYS A 46 28.65 -8.94 9.86
CA LYS A 46 28.62 -8.31 11.18
C LYS A 46 27.71 -9.09 12.11
N ASP A 47 26.54 -9.51 11.62
CA ASP A 47 25.56 -10.27 12.40
C ASP A 47 26.11 -11.62 12.88
N GLU A 48 26.92 -12.30 12.06
CA GLU A 48 27.63 -13.54 12.42
C GLU A 48 28.55 -13.41 13.65
N LYS A 49 28.96 -12.18 14.00
CA LYS A 49 29.88 -11.90 15.11
C LYS A 49 29.18 -11.39 16.37
N LEU A 50 27.88 -11.13 16.31
CA LEU A 50 27.13 -10.60 17.45
C LEU A 50 26.86 -11.70 18.48
N GLU A 51 26.89 -11.33 19.75
CA GLU A 51 26.40 -12.19 20.83
C GLU A 51 24.88 -12.36 20.75
N ASN A 52 24.33 -13.39 21.39
CA ASN A 52 22.90 -13.74 21.24
C ASN A 52 21.98 -12.59 21.67
N GLU A 53 22.27 -11.92 22.79
CA GLU A 53 21.44 -10.84 23.32
C GLU A 53 21.48 -9.58 22.43
N GLU A 54 22.65 -9.22 21.93
CA GLU A 54 22.82 -8.11 20.97
C GLU A 54 22.12 -8.40 19.64
N LEU A 55 22.18 -9.65 19.18
CA LEU A 55 21.49 -10.09 17.97
C LEU A 55 19.97 -9.99 18.12
N GLN A 56 19.41 -10.39 19.26
CA GLN A 56 17.96 -10.24 19.51
C GLN A 56 17.52 -8.78 19.49
N THR A 57 18.29 -7.90 20.15
CA THR A 57 18.03 -6.45 20.11
C THR A 57 18.07 -5.91 18.69
N THR A 58 19.08 -6.33 17.92
CA THR A 58 19.23 -5.95 16.51
C THR A 58 18.06 -6.43 15.64
N ILE A 59 17.59 -7.66 15.85
CA ILE A 59 16.44 -8.23 15.14
C ILE A 59 15.15 -7.48 15.52
N PHE A 60 14.98 -7.13 16.80
CA PHE A 60 13.85 -6.34 17.25
C PHE A 60 13.79 -4.99 16.53
N GLU A 61 14.89 -4.22 16.54
CA GLU A 61 14.98 -2.92 15.87
C GLU A 61 14.66 -3.04 14.37
N ARG A 62 15.25 -4.03 13.68
CA ARG A 62 15.03 -4.24 12.23
C ARG A 62 13.61 -4.65 11.88
N THR A 63 12.91 -5.34 12.77
CA THR A 63 11.55 -5.84 12.53
C THR A 63 10.48 -4.93 13.13
N PHE A 64 10.86 -3.89 13.88
CA PHE A 64 9.94 -3.05 14.64
C PHE A 64 8.85 -2.42 13.78
N LEU A 65 9.22 -1.61 12.77
CA LEU A 65 8.24 -0.91 11.93
C LEU A 65 7.38 -1.87 11.11
N ARG A 66 7.97 -2.98 10.65
CA ARG A 66 7.24 -4.03 9.93
C ARG A 66 6.17 -4.68 10.81
N LYS A 67 6.54 -5.11 12.02
CA LYS A 67 5.60 -5.71 12.99
C LYS A 67 4.54 -4.70 13.43
N LEU A 68 4.91 -3.42 13.56
CA LEU A 68 3.97 -2.35 13.86
C LEU A 68 2.94 -2.17 12.74
N ALA A 69 3.37 -2.20 11.47
CA ALA A 69 2.49 -2.20 10.30
C ALA A 69 1.55 -3.41 10.29
N GLU A 70 2.07 -4.62 10.55
CA GLU A 70 1.26 -5.83 10.58
C GLU A 70 0.21 -5.82 11.69
N LYS A 71 0.57 -5.34 12.89
CA LYS A 71 -0.39 -5.16 14.00
C LYS A 71 -1.51 -4.19 13.64
N PHE A 72 -1.17 -3.09 12.95
CA PHE A 72 -2.16 -2.16 12.45
C PHE A 72 -3.07 -2.78 11.40
N LEU A 73 -2.51 -3.52 10.43
CA LEU A 73 -3.29 -4.23 9.42
C LEU A 73 -4.27 -5.23 10.07
N GLN A 74 -3.81 -5.98 11.07
CA GLN A 74 -4.69 -6.87 11.84
C GLN A 74 -5.81 -6.10 12.55
N LEU A 75 -5.54 -4.91 13.08
CA LEU A 75 -6.55 -4.09 13.73
C LEU A 75 -7.61 -3.62 12.73
N ILE A 76 -7.21 -3.03 11.59
CA ILE A 76 -8.17 -2.49 10.61
C ILE A 76 -8.95 -3.59 9.87
N GLU A 77 -8.35 -4.76 9.69
CA GLU A 77 -9.02 -5.91 9.04
C GLU A 77 -10.09 -6.53 9.95
N ASN A 78 -9.93 -6.42 11.28
CA ASN A 78 -10.81 -7.04 12.27
C ASN A 78 -11.69 -6.06 13.05
N ILE A 79 -11.57 -4.75 12.80
CA ILE A 79 -12.41 -3.76 13.48
C ILE A 79 -13.88 -3.99 13.13
N GLN A 80 -14.72 -4.14 14.16
CA GLN A 80 -16.15 -4.38 14.00
C GLN A 80 -16.91 -3.07 14.20
N SER A 81 -18.00 -2.92 13.44
CA SER A 81 -18.94 -1.84 13.70
C SER A 81 -19.76 -2.13 14.95
N ILE A 82 -20.08 -1.08 15.70
CA ILE A 82 -20.94 -1.10 16.86
C ILE A 82 -22.35 -1.42 16.35
N ASN A 83 -23.00 -2.44 16.91
CA ASN A 83 -24.41 -2.79 16.64
C ASN A 83 -24.79 -2.92 15.14
N ASN A 84 -23.82 -3.20 14.25
CA ASN A 84 -24.01 -3.17 12.79
C ASN A 84 -24.52 -1.82 12.24
N THR A 85 -24.28 -0.70 12.93
CA THR A 85 -24.72 0.65 12.53
C THR A 85 -23.66 1.43 11.75
N ASP A 86 -22.65 0.74 11.18
CA ASP A 86 -21.46 1.34 10.54
C ASP A 86 -20.71 2.39 11.38
N GLN A 87 -20.94 2.37 12.70
CA GLN A 87 -20.22 3.17 13.68
C GLN A 87 -19.06 2.37 14.23
N TYR A 88 -17.93 3.01 14.52
CA TYR A 88 -16.74 2.31 15.02
C TYR A 88 -16.30 2.89 16.37
N PRO A 89 -15.64 2.09 17.22
CA PRO A 89 -15.16 2.58 18.51
C PRO A 89 -14.25 3.80 18.35
N PHE A 90 -14.64 4.92 18.96
CA PHE A 90 -13.98 6.22 18.79
C PHE A 90 -12.47 6.18 19.05
N GLU A 91 -12.05 5.54 20.14
CA GLU A 91 -10.63 5.39 20.49
C GLU A 91 -9.84 4.61 19.43
N THR A 92 -10.48 3.61 18.81
CA THR A 92 -9.85 2.82 17.75
C THR A 92 -9.68 3.67 16.50
N VAL A 93 -10.70 4.45 16.12
CA VAL A 93 -10.60 5.36 14.97
C VAL A 93 -9.48 6.39 15.18
N ILE A 94 -9.39 7.02 16.35
CA ILE A 94 -8.29 7.96 16.67
C ILE A 94 -6.92 7.27 16.57
N TYR A 95 -6.79 6.07 17.11
CA TYR A 95 -5.56 5.31 16.99
C TYR A 95 -5.19 5.11 15.51
N THR A 96 -6.16 4.78 14.66
CA THR A 96 -5.90 4.58 13.24
C THR A 96 -5.44 5.85 12.51
N GLU A 97 -6.00 7.01 12.88
CA GLU A 97 -5.57 8.30 12.34
C GLU A 97 -4.13 8.62 12.76
N ARG A 98 -3.82 8.50 14.06
CA ARG A 98 -2.46 8.76 14.58
C ARG A 98 -1.43 7.80 14.01
N PHE A 99 -1.84 6.56 13.76
CA PHE A 99 -0.99 5.58 13.10
C PHE A 99 -0.64 6.03 11.68
N LEU A 100 -1.65 6.40 10.87
CA LEU A 100 -1.42 6.85 9.50
C LEU A 100 -0.67 8.18 9.45
N GLU A 101 -0.89 9.11 10.39
CA GLU A 101 -0.12 10.34 10.52
C GLU A 101 1.37 10.02 10.69
N LEU A 102 1.72 9.19 11.68
CA LEU A 102 3.09 8.76 11.92
C LEU A 102 3.71 8.08 10.69
N PHE A 103 2.99 7.15 10.08
CA PHE A 103 3.50 6.41 8.92
C PHE A 103 3.65 7.32 7.70
N THR A 104 2.76 8.28 7.52
CA THR A 104 2.86 9.33 6.48
C THR A 104 4.14 10.12 6.67
N ASP A 105 4.40 10.62 7.89
CA ASP A 105 5.61 11.39 8.19
C ASP A 105 6.90 10.61 7.91
N ILE A 106 6.90 9.29 8.20
CA ILE A 106 8.03 8.40 7.88
C ILE A 106 8.24 8.28 6.36
N ILE A 107 7.19 8.16 5.54
CA ILE A 107 7.33 7.94 4.09
C ILE A 107 7.47 9.24 3.27
N VAL A 108 7.12 10.39 3.83
CA VAL A 108 7.25 11.70 3.18
C VAL A 108 8.72 12.15 3.12
N GLN A 109 9.54 11.74 4.08
CA GLN A 109 10.94 12.11 4.15
C GLN A 109 11.84 11.04 3.52
N LEU A 110 12.64 11.40 2.52
CA LEU A 110 13.52 10.46 1.79
C LEU A 110 14.41 9.58 2.70
N PRO A 111 15.07 10.09 3.77
CA PRO A 111 15.95 9.28 4.60
C PRO A 111 15.26 8.12 5.32
N THR A 112 13.99 8.30 5.69
CA THR A 112 13.16 7.31 6.38
C THR A 112 12.32 6.48 5.40
N ARG A 113 11.96 7.06 4.25
CA ARG A 113 11.24 6.41 3.15
C ARG A 113 12.06 5.34 2.44
N ARG A 114 13.30 5.65 2.07
CA ARG A 114 14.12 4.91 1.08
C ARG A 114 14.04 3.39 1.18
N PHE A 115 14.18 2.85 2.39
CA PHE A 115 14.14 1.41 2.61
C PHE A 115 12.77 0.94 3.10
N PHE A 116 12.04 1.80 3.80
CA PHE A 116 10.78 1.44 4.44
C PHE A 116 9.62 1.36 3.45
N ASN A 117 9.58 2.21 2.43
CA ASN A 117 8.54 2.17 1.40
C ASN A 117 8.48 0.79 0.71
N ILE A 118 9.64 0.20 0.43
CA ILE A 118 9.75 -1.16 -0.14
C ILE A 118 9.25 -2.23 0.85
N VAL A 119 9.46 -2.03 2.16
CA VAL A 119 8.94 -2.95 3.18
C VAL A 119 7.42 -2.91 3.25
N LEU A 120 6.82 -1.74 3.08
CA LEU A 120 5.36 -1.55 3.03
C LEU A 120 4.75 -2.11 1.74
N ASP A 121 5.41 -1.89 0.60
CA ASP A 121 5.07 -2.48 -0.69
C ASP A 121 5.04 -4.02 -0.60
N ASN A 122 6.05 -4.62 0.03
CA ASN A 122 6.13 -6.07 0.21
C ASN A 122 4.99 -6.68 1.05
N ILE A 123 4.26 -5.90 1.85
CA ILE A 123 3.04 -6.38 2.55
C ILE A 123 1.75 -5.92 1.91
N ASN A 124 1.84 -5.21 0.78
CA ASN A 124 0.70 -4.60 0.13
C ASN A 124 -0.08 -3.72 1.13
N PHE A 125 0.63 -2.96 1.98
CA PHE A 125 0.05 -2.23 3.12
C PHE A 125 -1.15 -1.38 2.67
N VAL A 126 -0.94 -0.54 1.64
CA VAL A 126 -1.96 0.37 1.12
C VAL A 126 -3.19 -0.39 0.64
N ILE A 127 -2.99 -1.44 -0.15
CA ILE A 127 -4.07 -2.24 -0.73
C ILE A 127 -4.88 -2.94 0.35
N ARG A 128 -4.20 -3.55 1.33
CA ARG A 128 -4.88 -4.18 2.49
C ARG A 128 -5.69 -3.19 3.30
N CYS A 129 -5.20 -1.95 3.47
CA CYS A 129 -5.99 -0.89 4.08
C CYS A 129 -7.27 -0.59 3.30
N PHE A 130 -7.19 -0.43 1.97
CA PHE A 130 -8.37 -0.16 1.14
C PHE A 130 -9.35 -1.33 1.06
N LEU A 131 -8.85 -2.57 1.15
CA LEU A 131 -9.70 -3.77 1.16
C LEU A 131 -10.34 -4.06 2.52
N SER A 132 -9.92 -3.37 3.58
CA SER A 132 -10.46 -3.58 4.92
C SER A 132 -11.97 -3.34 4.97
N PRO A 133 -12.74 -4.12 5.75
CA PRO A 133 -14.18 -3.89 5.93
C PRO A 133 -14.47 -2.47 6.41
N PHE A 134 -13.59 -1.94 7.27
CA PHE A 134 -13.60 -0.57 7.74
C PHE A 134 -13.67 0.42 6.58
N ILE A 135 -12.65 0.45 5.71
CA ILE A 135 -12.63 1.40 4.58
C ILE A 135 -13.78 1.17 3.60
N LYS A 136 -14.12 -0.09 3.31
CA LYS A 136 -15.24 -0.41 2.41
C LYS A 136 -16.57 0.16 2.91
N SER A 137 -16.82 0.10 4.22
CA SER A 137 -18.03 0.71 4.81
C SER A 137 -18.04 2.24 4.65
N LEU A 138 -16.88 2.89 4.76
CA LEU A 138 -16.76 4.35 4.62
C LEU A 138 -16.99 4.84 3.21
N ILE A 139 -16.49 4.10 2.22
CA ILE A 139 -16.68 4.45 0.82
C ILE A 139 -18.17 4.37 0.46
N LYS A 140 -18.83 3.27 0.85
CA LYS A 140 -20.30 3.11 0.68
C LYS A 140 -21.07 4.22 1.38
N ASN A 141 -20.66 4.59 2.60
CA ASN A 141 -21.31 5.66 3.34
C ASN A 141 -21.08 7.03 2.72
N ASN A 142 -19.94 7.30 2.07
CA ASN A 142 -19.74 8.57 1.36
C ASN A 142 -20.61 8.69 0.10
N GLU A 143 -20.75 7.61 -0.67
CA GLU A 143 -21.69 7.56 -1.82
C GLU A 143 -23.15 7.76 -1.35
N ASN A 144 -23.52 7.13 -0.23
CA ASN A 144 -24.83 7.31 0.39
C ASN A 144 -24.99 8.68 1.05
N MET A 145 -23.95 9.26 1.64
CA MET A 145 -23.97 10.58 2.27
C MET A 145 -24.16 11.69 1.26
N ASP A 146 -23.67 11.59 0.02
CA ASP A 146 -23.99 12.60 -1.00
C ASP A 146 -25.50 12.64 -1.27
N ILE A 147 -26.16 11.48 -1.25
CA ILE A 147 -27.62 11.35 -1.43
C ILE A 147 -28.36 11.77 -0.15
N GLU A 148 -27.90 11.34 1.02
CA GLU A 148 -28.54 11.60 2.31
C GLU A 148 -28.28 13.02 2.80
N PHE A 149 -27.17 13.67 2.44
CA PHE A 149 -26.91 15.09 2.70
C PHE A 149 -27.80 15.98 1.85
N ILE A 150 -28.13 15.57 0.61
CA ILE A 150 -29.18 16.21 -0.19
C ILE A 150 -30.54 16.04 0.50
N GLN A 151 -30.90 14.82 0.92
CA GLN A 151 -32.18 14.54 1.62
C GLN A 151 -32.27 15.16 3.02
N THR A 152 -31.15 15.29 3.73
CA THR A 152 -31.03 15.84 5.08
C THR A 152 -30.91 17.34 5.03
N SER A 153 -30.33 17.94 3.99
CA SER A 153 -30.47 19.37 3.71
C SER A 153 -31.93 19.74 3.42
N ILE A 154 -32.70 18.83 2.81
CA ILE A 154 -34.15 18.95 2.65
C ILE A 154 -34.88 18.76 3.99
N ARG A 155 -34.48 17.82 4.87
CA ARG A 155 -35.11 17.58 6.20
C ARG A 155 -34.70 18.57 7.30
N LYS A 156 -33.47 19.09 7.34
CA LYS A 156 -33.00 20.11 8.29
C LYS A 156 -33.65 21.46 8.06
N LYS A 157 -34.18 21.72 6.85
CA LYS A 157 -35.14 22.83 6.64
C LYS A 157 -36.46 22.63 7.41
N ILE A 158 -36.74 21.43 7.91
CA ILE A 158 -38.05 21.05 8.43
C ILE A 158 -38.06 20.80 9.94
N GLN A 159 -36.95 20.40 10.60
CA GLN A 159 -36.95 20.20 12.06
C GLN A 159 -35.55 20.34 12.68
N THR A 160 -35.49 21.11 13.76
CA THR A 160 -34.39 21.17 14.73
C THR A 160 -34.86 20.56 16.04
N GLU A 161 -34.12 19.58 16.56
CA GLU A 161 -33.85 19.31 17.99
C GLU A 161 -33.54 17.81 18.18
N ASN A 162 -32.26 17.49 18.42
CA ASN A 162 -31.76 16.37 19.26
C ASN A 162 -30.22 16.48 19.36
N GLY A 163 -29.71 17.00 20.47
CA GLY A 163 -28.40 17.65 20.51
C GLY A 163 -27.20 16.86 21.06
N GLU A 164 -27.32 15.60 21.46
CA GLU A 164 -26.19 14.89 22.10
C GLU A 164 -25.77 13.62 21.34
N GLU A 165 -26.69 12.72 21.02
CA GLU A 165 -26.38 11.56 20.14
C GLU A 165 -25.99 12.01 18.72
N GLU A 166 -26.57 13.10 18.22
CA GLU A 166 -26.19 13.68 16.92
C GLU A 166 -24.75 14.21 16.91
N ILE A 167 -24.21 14.69 18.05
CA ILE A 167 -22.85 15.24 18.12
C ILE A 167 -21.83 14.11 18.10
N GLU A 168 -22.05 13.02 18.84
CA GLU A 168 -21.14 11.86 18.83
C GLU A 168 -21.19 11.12 17.48
N GLN A 169 -22.37 11.04 16.85
CA GLN A 169 -22.55 10.49 15.52
C GLN A 169 -21.91 11.35 14.42
N GLN A 170 -22.09 12.68 14.45
CA GLN A 170 -21.44 13.60 13.52
C GLN A 170 -19.92 13.64 13.72
N ALA A 171 -19.44 13.58 14.97
CA ALA A 171 -18.02 13.52 15.27
C ALA A 171 -17.39 12.24 14.72
N THR A 172 -17.99 11.08 15.00
CA THR A 172 -17.50 9.78 14.52
C THR A 172 -17.45 9.74 12.99
N THR A 173 -18.53 10.16 12.32
CA THR A 173 -18.61 10.20 10.84
C THR A 173 -17.58 11.16 10.23
N LYS A 174 -17.39 12.34 10.83
CA LYS A 174 -16.38 13.32 10.40
C LYS A 174 -14.95 12.79 10.56
N THR A 175 -14.67 12.10 11.66
CA THR A 175 -13.39 11.43 11.93
C THR A 175 -13.15 10.28 10.96
N THR A 176 -14.17 9.48 10.66
CA THR A 176 -13.98 8.36 9.72
C THR A 176 -13.73 8.82 8.28
N ASN A 177 -14.32 9.95 7.88
CA ASN A 177 -13.97 10.62 6.62
C ASN A 177 -12.57 11.22 6.57
N LEU A 178 -12.03 11.63 7.72
CA LEU A 178 -10.64 12.08 7.81
C LEU A 178 -9.69 10.91 7.57
N PHE A 179 -9.93 9.74 8.16
CA PHE A 179 -9.12 8.56 7.95
C PHE A 179 -9.01 8.17 6.46
N HIS A 180 -10.12 8.13 5.72
CA HIS A 180 -10.09 7.84 4.28
C HIS A 180 -9.22 8.85 3.50
N LYS A 181 -9.32 10.14 3.82
CA LYS A 181 -8.48 11.19 3.22
C LYS A 181 -7.01 11.01 3.58
N MET A 182 -6.69 10.67 4.83
CA MET A 182 -5.33 10.38 5.26
C MET A 182 -4.77 9.16 4.55
N LEU A 183 -5.56 8.10 4.37
CA LEU A 183 -5.14 6.92 3.62
C LEU A 183 -4.93 7.22 2.13
N THR A 184 -5.76 8.08 1.54
CA THR A 184 -5.59 8.56 0.16
C THR A 184 -4.28 9.36 0.02
N ASN A 185 -3.99 10.25 0.97
CA ASN A 185 -2.72 10.97 1.02
C ASN A 185 -1.53 10.02 1.22
N PHE A 186 -1.69 9.01 2.06
CA PHE A 186 -0.67 7.98 2.26
C PHE A 186 -0.39 7.23 0.96
N LYS A 187 -1.43 6.79 0.23
CA LYS A 187 -1.29 6.16 -1.11
C LYS A 187 -0.55 7.08 -2.08
N PHE A 188 -0.88 8.37 -2.09
CA PHE A 188 -0.19 9.36 -2.91
C PHE A 188 1.30 9.40 -2.59
N TYR A 189 1.68 9.51 -1.31
CA TYR A 189 3.08 9.55 -0.94
C TYR A 189 3.77 8.22 -1.22
N SER A 190 3.18 7.07 -0.92
CA SER A 190 3.77 5.76 -1.21
C SER A 190 4.14 5.59 -2.69
N ASN A 191 3.30 6.13 -3.59
CA ASN A 191 3.48 6.04 -5.04
C ASN A 191 4.15 7.29 -5.66
N PHE A 192 4.65 8.21 -4.83
CA PHE A 192 5.22 9.45 -5.31
C PHE A 192 6.40 9.23 -6.26
N GLU A 193 6.46 10.04 -7.32
CA GLU A 193 7.36 9.94 -8.48
C GLU A 193 8.80 10.36 -8.15
N ILE A 194 9.45 9.63 -7.23
CA ILE A 194 10.82 9.91 -6.78
C ILE A 194 11.65 8.63 -6.84
N ASN A 195 12.93 8.78 -7.19
CA ASN A 195 13.90 7.72 -7.05
C ASN A 195 14.32 7.61 -5.57
N ASP A 196 13.90 6.55 -4.88
CA ASP A 196 14.21 6.35 -3.46
C ASP A 196 15.73 6.29 -3.15
N THR A 197 16.56 5.97 -4.16
CA THR A 197 18.02 5.93 -4.00
C THR A 197 18.66 7.30 -4.23
N THR A 198 18.38 7.97 -5.35
CA THR A 198 19.02 9.27 -5.69
C THR A 198 18.33 10.47 -5.05
N GLY A 199 17.03 10.36 -4.77
CA GLY A 199 16.19 11.46 -4.32
C GLY A 199 15.71 12.38 -5.43
N GLU A 200 16.03 12.06 -6.69
CA GLU A 200 15.62 12.84 -7.85
C GLU A 200 14.18 12.47 -8.26
N THR A 201 13.45 13.46 -8.75
CA THR A 201 12.11 13.26 -9.31
C THR A 201 12.20 12.43 -10.58
N LEU A 202 11.28 11.48 -10.75
CA LEU A 202 11.19 10.70 -11.98
C LEU A 202 10.59 11.55 -13.10
N THR A 203 11.16 11.40 -14.29
CA THR A 203 10.62 12.00 -15.51
C THR A 203 9.45 11.19 -16.05
N GLN A 204 8.61 11.81 -16.88
CA GLN A 204 7.50 11.12 -17.55
C GLN A 204 7.95 9.88 -18.33
N ASN A 205 9.11 9.96 -18.99
CA ASN A 205 9.67 8.84 -19.74
C ASN A 205 10.09 7.69 -18.83
N GLU A 206 10.79 7.97 -17.72
CA GLU A 206 11.20 6.94 -16.75
C GLU A 206 9.99 6.26 -16.11
N MET A 207 8.92 7.01 -15.84
CA MET A 207 7.67 6.45 -15.33
C MET A 207 7.00 5.54 -16.35
N MET A 208 6.91 5.99 -17.61
CA MET A 208 6.35 5.20 -18.71
C MET A 208 7.16 3.93 -18.95
N GLU A 209 8.49 4.00 -18.95
CA GLU A 209 9.37 2.84 -19.11
C GLU A 209 9.16 1.82 -18.00
N LYS A 210 9.10 2.26 -16.73
CA LYS A 210 8.82 1.37 -15.59
C LYS A 210 7.45 0.71 -15.69
N HIS A 211 6.42 1.46 -16.06
CA HIS A 211 5.07 0.92 -16.27
C HIS A 211 5.05 -0.13 -17.38
N TYR A 212 5.65 0.19 -18.52
CA TYR A 212 5.69 -0.72 -19.67
C TYR A 212 6.49 -1.99 -19.37
N GLU A 213 7.56 -1.89 -18.59
CA GLU A 213 8.31 -3.06 -18.14
C GLU A 213 7.42 -4.00 -17.32
N LYS A 214 6.64 -3.48 -16.36
CA LYS A 214 5.70 -4.27 -15.56
C LYS A 214 4.64 -4.95 -16.42
N VAL A 215 3.96 -4.19 -17.29
CA VAL A 215 2.92 -4.76 -18.16
C VAL A 215 3.50 -5.79 -19.12
N LEU A 216 4.69 -5.55 -19.67
CA LEU A 216 5.36 -6.51 -20.55
C LEU A 216 5.76 -7.78 -19.80
N GLN A 217 6.18 -7.69 -18.53
CA GLN A 217 6.42 -8.87 -17.70
C GLN A 217 5.14 -9.69 -17.52
N LEU A 218 4.00 -9.04 -17.27
CA LEU A 218 2.70 -9.69 -17.19
C LEU A 218 2.31 -10.36 -18.52
N GLN A 219 2.44 -9.66 -19.65
CA GLN A 219 2.17 -10.24 -20.97
C GLN A 219 3.05 -11.47 -21.25
N LYS A 220 4.34 -11.41 -20.91
CA LYS A 220 5.27 -12.55 -21.04
C LYS A 220 4.88 -13.72 -20.14
N ALA A 221 4.51 -13.44 -18.90
CA ALA A 221 4.04 -14.43 -17.94
C ALA A 221 2.80 -15.18 -18.46
N ILE A 222 1.78 -14.44 -18.90
CA ILE A 222 0.54 -14.98 -19.47
C ILE A 222 0.82 -15.74 -20.76
N PHE A 223 1.65 -15.20 -21.66
CA PHE A 223 1.99 -15.88 -22.91
C PHE A 223 2.71 -17.21 -22.70
N LYS A 224 3.58 -17.28 -21.69
CA LYS A 224 4.38 -18.48 -21.41
C LYS A 224 3.57 -19.59 -20.77
N HIS A 225 2.61 -19.24 -19.91
CA HIS A 225 1.94 -20.20 -19.02
C HIS A 225 0.43 -20.34 -19.26
N PHE A 226 -0.23 -19.36 -19.90
CA PHE A 226 -1.69 -19.25 -20.03
C PHE A 226 -2.14 -18.83 -21.43
N ARG A 227 -1.40 -19.28 -22.45
CA ARG A 227 -1.67 -18.93 -23.84
C ARG A 227 -3.01 -19.46 -24.34
N ASP A 228 -3.45 -20.60 -23.82
CA ASP A 228 -4.66 -21.28 -24.27
C ASP A 228 -5.91 -20.60 -23.71
N GLU A 229 -5.83 -20.08 -22.49
CA GLU A 229 -6.95 -19.40 -21.81
C GLU A 229 -7.04 -17.92 -22.19
N MET A 230 -5.90 -17.26 -22.40
CA MET A 230 -5.83 -15.84 -22.74
C MET A 230 -4.99 -15.59 -24.01
N PRO A 231 -5.38 -16.12 -25.18
CA PRO A 231 -4.57 -16.04 -26.39
C PRO A 231 -4.41 -14.60 -26.91
N THR A 232 -5.41 -13.75 -26.71
CA THR A 232 -5.44 -12.37 -27.20
C THR A 232 -4.75 -11.39 -26.28
N PHE A 233 -4.74 -11.64 -24.96
CA PHE A 233 -4.26 -10.68 -23.97
C PHE A 233 -2.79 -10.30 -24.17
N PRO A 234 -1.82 -11.23 -24.36
CA PRO A 234 -0.42 -10.87 -24.55
C PRO A 234 -0.13 -10.11 -25.85
N LEU A 235 -1.07 -10.11 -26.81
CA LEU A 235 -0.91 -9.50 -28.12
C LEU A 235 -1.56 -8.11 -28.20
N GLN A 236 -2.34 -7.72 -27.19
CA GLN A 236 -2.99 -6.42 -27.15
C GLN A 236 -2.00 -5.29 -26.85
N ASN A 237 -2.37 -4.07 -27.24
CA ASN A 237 -1.62 -2.86 -26.92
C ASN A 237 -1.70 -2.59 -25.41
N ILE A 238 -0.58 -2.18 -24.80
CA ILE A 238 -0.47 -1.80 -23.39
C ILE A 238 -1.58 -0.82 -22.97
N GLN A 239 -1.91 0.19 -23.77
CA GLN A 239 -2.95 1.19 -23.47
C GLN A 239 -4.39 0.64 -23.43
N THR A 240 -4.58 -0.56 -23.98
CA THR A 240 -5.85 -1.29 -23.86
C THR A 240 -5.84 -2.13 -22.60
N ILE A 241 -4.71 -2.79 -22.31
CA ILE A 241 -4.58 -3.71 -21.18
C ILE A 241 -4.52 -2.97 -19.84
N ASP A 242 -3.81 -1.84 -19.76
CA ASP A 242 -3.53 -1.14 -18.50
C ASP A 242 -4.74 -0.41 -17.88
N LYS A 243 -5.94 -0.63 -18.43
CA LYS A 243 -7.20 -0.17 -17.84
C LYS A 243 -7.65 -1.14 -16.76
N ARG A 244 -7.95 -0.58 -15.59
CA ARG A 244 -8.43 -1.32 -14.41
C ARG A 244 -9.61 -2.25 -14.72
N GLU A 245 -10.61 -1.77 -15.45
CA GLU A 245 -11.81 -2.53 -15.84
C GLU A 245 -11.44 -3.78 -16.65
N ILE A 246 -10.53 -3.64 -17.62
CA ILE A 246 -10.10 -4.75 -18.48
C ILE A 246 -9.26 -5.76 -17.67
N LEU A 247 -8.34 -5.29 -16.83
CA LEU A 247 -7.57 -6.18 -15.96
C LEU A 247 -8.49 -6.97 -15.02
N ASN A 248 -9.50 -6.31 -14.45
CA ASN A 248 -10.46 -6.97 -13.56
C ASN A 248 -11.27 -8.04 -14.30
N ASP A 249 -11.86 -7.70 -15.44
CA ASP A 249 -12.67 -8.63 -16.25
C ASP A 249 -11.86 -9.85 -16.70
N GLU A 250 -10.58 -9.65 -17.03
CA GLU A 250 -9.69 -10.73 -17.45
C GLU A 250 -9.26 -11.61 -16.27
N PHE A 251 -8.85 -11.02 -15.14
CA PHE A 251 -8.43 -11.79 -13.96
C PHE A 251 -9.58 -12.50 -13.24
N ASP A 252 -10.80 -11.96 -13.29
CA ASP A 252 -11.98 -12.61 -12.70
C ASP A 252 -12.33 -13.94 -13.38
N LYS A 253 -11.98 -14.11 -14.67
CA LYS A 253 -12.19 -15.35 -15.43
C LYS A 253 -11.23 -16.47 -15.03
N LEU A 254 -10.12 -16.16 -14.36
CA LEU A 254 -9.07 -17.12 -14.04
C LEU A 254 -9.34 -17.86 -12.72
N SER A 255 -8.95 -19.13 -12.65
CA SER A 255 -8.97 -19.91 -11.41
C SER A 255 -7.89 -19.46 -10.41
N ASP A 256 -8.05 -19.82 -9.14
CA ASP A 256 -7.10 -19.49 -8.07
C ASP A 256 -5.69 -20.05 -8.34
N GLU A 257 -5.62 -21.24 -8.94
CA GLU A 257 -4.34 -21.86 -9.30
C GLU A 257 -3.64 -21.07 -10.41
N GLN A 258 -4.38 -20.67 -11.44
CA GLN A 258 -3.88 -19.87 -12.55
C GLN A 258 -3.36 -18.51 -12.07
N LEU A 259 -4.13 -17.80 -11.23
CA LEU A 259 -3.71 -16.52 -10.66
C LEU A 259 -2.41 -16.64 -9.85
N LYS A 260 -2.28 -17.71 -9.04
CA LYS A 260 -1.06 -17.98 -8.26
C LYS A 260 0.14 -18.27 -9.17
N SER A 261 -0.03 -19.03 -10.24
CA SER A 261 1.06 -19.28 -11.19
C SER A 261 1.50 -18.03 -11.96
N ILE A 262 0.56 -17.16 -12.34
CA ILE A 262 0.89 -15.85 -12.92
C ILE A 262 1.71 -15.06 -11.90
N SER A 263 1.20 -14.93 -10.68
CA SER A 263 1.82 -14.12 -9.62
C SER A 263 3.23 -14.59 -9.25
N LEU A 264 3.49 -15.90 -9.28
CA LEU A 264 4.81 -16.48 -9.06
C LEU A 264 5.78 -16.32 -10.24
N SER A 265 5.26 -16.12 -11.46
CA SER A 265 6.08 -15.92 -12.66
C SER A 265 6.53 -14.46 -12.87
N LEU A 266 5.92 -13.52 -12.15
CA LEU A 266 6.32 -12.11 -12.13
C LEU A 266 7.64 -11.89 -11.38
N GLN A 267 8.30 -10.77 -11.63
CA GLN A 267 9.55 -10.37 -10.98
C GLN A 267 9.38 -9.03 -10.28
N PRO A 268 9.34 -8.99 -8.94
CA PRO A 268 9.49 -10.10 -7.99
C PRO A 268 8.22 -10.96 -7.85
N PRO A 269 8.33 -12.23 -7.42
CA PRO A 269 7.18 -13.11 -7.28
C PRO A 269 6.23 -12.63 -6.18
N ILE A 270 4.93 -12.65 -6.47
CA ILE A 270 3.87 -12.23 -5.55
C ILE A 270 3.26 -13.48 -4.91
N GLN A 271 3.38 -13.60 -3.59
CA GLN A 271 2.89 -14.74 -2.82
C GLN A 271 1.73 -14.32 -1.92
N ILE A 272 0.50 -14.47 -2.42
CA ILE A 272 -0.73 -14.10 -1.71
C ILE A 272 -1.73 -15.26 -1.81
N ASN A 273 -2.31 -15.63 -0.66
CA ASN A 273 -3.25 -16.74 -0.58
C ASN A 273 -4.70 -16.31 -0.80
N ASN A 274 -5.06 -15.07 -0.40
CA ASN A 274 -6.41 -14.54 -0.54
C ASN A 274 -6.63 -14.05 -1.99
N ARG A 275 -7.66 -14.59 -2.65
CA ARG A 275 -7.98 -14.30 -4.06
C ARG A 275 -8.27 -12.82 -4.29
N GLU A 276 -9.13 -12.22 -3.45
CA GLU A 276 -9.52 -10.80 -3.57
C GLU A 276 -8.30 -9.89 -3.48
N LEU A 277 -7.43 -10.12 -2.48
CA LEU A 277 -6.18 -9.37 -2.34
C LEU A 277 -5.23 -9.61 -3.51
N LEU A 278 -5.13 -10.85 -4.02
CA LEU A 278 -4.25 -11.16 -5.14
C LEU A 278 -4.67 -10.44 -6.42
N ILE A 279 -5.97 -10.46 -6.74
CA ILE A 279 -6.51 -9.75 -7.91
C ILE A 279 -6.25 -8.25 -7.76
N GLU A 280 -6.57 -7.67 -6.62
CA GLU A 280 -6.36 -6.24 -6.39
C GLU A 280 -4.88 -5.83 -6.49
N VAL A 281 -3.96 -6.66 -5.99
CA VAL A 281 -2.51 -6.42 -6.13
C VAL A 281 -2.07 -6.52 -7.58
N LEU A 282 -2.52 -7.54 -8.32
CA LEU A 282 -2.21 -7.67 -9.74
C LEU A 282 -2.75 -6.48 -10.54
N ILE A 283 -3.96 -6.01 -10.24
CA ILE A 283 -4.53 -4.83 -10.88
C ILE A 283 -3.71 -3.58 -10.53
N SER A 284 -3.50 -3.30 -9.24
CA SER A 284 -2.79 -2.10 -8.78
C SER A 284 -1.34 -2.02 -9.29
N GLU A 285 -0.69 -3.15 -9.55
CA GLU A 285 0.68 -3.19 -10.07
C GLU A 285 0.78 -2.91 -11.57
N HIS A 286 -0.29 -3.18 -12.33
CA HIS A 286 -0.30 -3.11 -13.80
C HIS A 286 -1.28 -2.09 -14.38
N GLU A 287 -2.13 -1.47 -13.56
CA GLU A 287 -3.00 -0.39 -13.99
C GLU A 287 -2.20 0.88 -14.27
N LYS A 288 -2.68 1.69 -15.22
CA LYS A 288 -2.07 2.98 -15.53
C LYS A 288 -2.19 3.92 -14.33
N ILE A 289 -1.05 4.31 -13.77
CA ILE A 289 -0.97 5.37 -12.78
C ILE A 289 -0.93 6.71 -13.50
N GLN A 290 -1.90 7.59 -13.22
CA GLN A 290 -1.87 8.97 -13.72
C GLN A 290 -0.72 9.72 -13.07
N SER A 291 0.06 10.44 -13.88
CA SER A 291 1.18 11.19 -13.34
C SER A 291 0.69 12.35 -12.49
N HIS A 292 1.40 12.63 -11.39
CA HIS A 292 1.13 13.78 -10.54
C HIS A 292 1.26 15.12 -11.29
N LEU A 293 2.15 15.18 -12.29
CA LEU A 293 2.28 16.34 -13.17
C LEU A 293 1.03 16.55 -14.02
N GLU A 294 0.38 15.46 -14.47
CA GLU A 294 -0.84 15.52 -15.26
C GLU A 294 -2.04 15.96 -14.41
N VAL A 295 -2.16 15.43 -13.19
CA VAL A 295 -3.27 15.79 -12.26
C VAL A 295 -3.26 17.27 -11.89
N ARG A 296 -2.07 17.88 -11.70
CA ARG A 296 -1.94 19.32 -11.40
C ARG A 296 -2.29 20.24 -12.58
N LEU A 297 -2.22 19.76 -13.82
CA LEU A 297 -2.54 20.56 -15.01
C LEU A 297 -4.04 20.60 -15.31
N ILE A 298 -4.82 19.71 -14.68
CA ILE A 298 -6.27 19.56 -14.90
C ILE A 298 -7.10 20.31 -13.82
N GLN A 299 -6.47 20.73 -12.72
CA GLN A 299 -7.06 21.52 -11.63
C GLN A 299 -6.79 23.02 -11.81
#